data_AF-A0A820MEY1-F1
#
_entry.id   AF-A0A820MEY1-F1
#
_cell.length_a   1.000
_cell.length_b   1.000
_cell.length_c   1.000
_cell.angle_alpha   90.00
_cell.angle_beta   90.00
_cell.angle_gamma   90.00
#
_symmetry.space_group_name_H-M   'P 1'
#
loop_
_entity.id
_entity.type
_entity.pdbx_description
1 polymer ?
#
loop_
_entity_poly.entity_id
_entity_poly.type
_entity_poly.pdbx_seq_one_letter_code
_entity_poly.pdbx_strand_id
1 'polypeptide(L)' 'MAGSNPVFIISDDFNNDNLLDLAVANQLEDTVSVFLGNGNGTFERQRKYGTGSGPSCILSGYLNNDSN' A
#
# COMPACT_ATOMS: atom_id res chain seq x y z
N MET A 1 5.57 9.61 -5.45
CA MET A 1 5.84 8.82 -6.68
C MET A 1 6.06 7.38 -6.26
N ALA A 2 5.39 6.41 -6.87
CA ALA A 2 5.61 4.98 -6.61
C ALA A 2 7.07 4.56 -6.86
N GLY A 3 7.44 3.35 -6.43
CA GLY A 3 8.77 2.78 -6.66
C GLY A 3 9.00 2.30 -8.09
N SER A 4 10.09 1.55 -8.30
CA SER A 4 10.47 1.06 -9.63
C SER A 4 9.59 -0.10 -10.11
N ASN A 5 9.12 -0.01 -11.36
CA ASN A 5 8.22 -0.97 -12.02
C ASN A 5 7.00 -1.34 -11.15
N PRO A 6 6.08 -0.39 -10.92
CA PRO A 6 4.84 -0.69 -10.20
C PRO A 6 3.98 -1.64 -11.04
N VAL A 7 3.61 -2.79 -10.48
CA VAL A 7 2.84 -3.83 -11.19
C VAL A 7 1.43 -4.06 -10.65
N PHE A 8 1.18 -3.63 -9.41
CA PHE A 8 -0.11 -3.84 -8.76
C PHE A 8 -0.41 -2.69 -7.79
N ILE A 9 -1.69 -2.36 -7.65
CA ILE A 9 -2.19 -1.34 -6.72
C ILE A 9 -3.48 -1.81 -6.07
N ILE A 10 -3.65 -1.50 -4.79
CA ILE A 10 -4.91 -1.65 -4.06
C ILE A 10 -5.21 -0.39 -3.25
N SER A 11 -6.48 -0.22 -2.91
CA SER A 11 -6.96 0.82 -2.02
C SER A 11 -7.74 0.21 -0.86
N ASP A 12 -7.41 0.60 0.36
CA ASP A 12 -8.07 0.17 1.60
C ASP A 12 -7.75 1.19 2.70
N ASP A 13 -8.36 1.06 3.87
CA ASP A 13 -7.95 1.82 5.07
C ASP A 13 -6.84 1.05 5.80
N PHE A 14 -5.58 1.45 5.64
CA PHE A 14 -4.43 0.72 6.19
C PHE A 14 -4.01 1.22 7.58
N ASN A 15 -4.54 2.36 8.04
CA ASN A 15 -4.19 2.96 9.33
C ASN A 15 -5.41 3.14 10.28
N ASN A 16 -6.60 2.71 9.86
CA ASN A 16 -7.88 2.79 10.56
C ASN A 16 -8.34 4.23 10.85
N ASP A 17 -8.10 5.17 9.93
CA ASP A 17 -8.57 6.55 10.07
C ASP A 17 -9.88 6.84 9.32
N ASN A 18 -10.48 5.81 8.70
CA ASN A 18 -11.65 5.88 7.81
C ASN A 18 -11.42 6.68 6.52
N LEU A 19 -10.16 6.92 6.13
CA LEU A 19 -9.78 7.50 4.86
C LEU A 19 -9.20 6.43 3.95
N LEU A 20 -9.38 6.61 2.65
CA LEU A 20 -8.89 5.65 1.67
C LEU A 20 -7.39 5.85 1.44
N ASP A 21 -6.60 4.82 1.72
CA ASP A 21 -5.17 4.76 1.45
C ASP A 21 -4.86 4.00 0.14
N LEU A 22 -3.60 4.02 -0.29
CA LEU A 22 -3.12 3.23 -1.43
C LEU A 22 -1.88 2.42 -1.06
N ALA A 23 -1.81 1.18 -1.54
CA ALA A 23 -0.61 0.36 -1.52
C ALA A 23 -0.21 -0.06 -2.93
N VAL A 24 1.07 0.09 -3.28
CA VAL A 24 1.62 -0.18 -4.61
C VAL A 24 2.78 -1.17 -4.51
N ALA A 25 2.71 -2.27 -5.26
CA ALA A 25 3.79 -3.24 -5.36
C ALA A 25 4.80 -2.81 -6.43
N ASN A 26 6.04 -2.56 -6.01
CA ASN A 26 7.14 -2.13 -6.85
C ASN A 26 8.04 -3.34 -7.15
N GLN A 27 7.78 -4.02 -8.27
CA GLN A 27 8.36 -5.32 -8.55
C GLN A 27 9.88 -5.30 -8.64
N LEU A 28 10.48 -4.27 -9.26
CA LEU A 28 11.93 -4.19 -9.44
C LEU A 28 12.66 -3.54 -8.25
N GLU A 29 11.91 -2.99 -7.29
CA GLU A 29 12.47 -2.40 -6.08
C GLU A 29 12.30 -3.31 -4.85
N ASP A 30 11.66 -4.47 -5.01
CA ASP A 30 11.36 -5.40 -3.92
C ASP A 30 10.67 -4.72 -2.72
N THR A 31 9.80 -3.74 -3.01
CA THR A 31 9.09 -2.96 -1.99
C THR A 31 7.59 -2.85 -2.27
N VAL A 32 6.83 -2.60 -1.21
CA VAL A 32 5.48 -2.03 -1.30
C VAL A 32 5.55 -0.58 -0.81
N SER A 33 5.01 0.35 -1.59
CA SER A 33 4.80 1.74 -1.21
C SER A 33 3.38 1.93 -0.68
N VAL A 34 3.22 2.48 0.53
CA VAL A 34 1.93 2.87 1.10
C VAL A 34 1.80 4.39 1.12
N PHE A 35 0.66 4.90 0.68
CA PHE A 35 0.30 6.32 0.65
C PHE A 35 -0.95 6.51 1.51
N LEU A 36 -0.85 7.32 2.56
CA LEU A 36 -2.01 7.63 3.40
C LEU A 36 -2.90 8.68 2.73
N GLY A 37 -4.21 8.48 2.78
CA GLY A 37 -5.19 9.38 2.22
C GLY A 37 -5.48 10.58 3.12
N ASN A 38 -5.66 11.76 2.51
CA ASN A 38 -6.10 12.96 3.24
C ASN A 38 -7.63 13.19 3.16
N GLY A 39 -8.40 12.23 2.65
CA GLY A 39 -9.86 12.33 2.48
C GLY A 39 -10.36 13.27 1.37
N ASN A 40 -9.45 13.97 0.68
CA ASN A 40 -9.77 14.94 -0.36
C ASN A 40 -9.21 14.55 -1.75
N GLY A 41 -8.89 13.26 -1.93
CA GLY A 41 -8.27 12.73 -3.14
C GLY A 41 -6.76 13.01 -3.27
N THR A 42 -6.14 13.64 -2.26
CA THR A 42 -4.68 13.75 -2.15
C THR A 42 -4.13 12.72 -1.16
N PHE A 43 -2.83 12.45 -1.28
CA PHE A 43 -2.14 11.46 -0.47
C PHE A 43 -0.85 12.04 0.11
N GLU A 44 -0.47 11.55 1.29
CA GLU A 44 0.81 11.83 1.90
C GLU A 44 1.99 11.27 1.08
N ARG A 45 3.20 11.63 1.50
CA ARG A 45 4.42 11.04 0.95
C ARG A 45 4.42 9.53 1.25
N GLN A 46 4.77 8.74 0.24
CA GLN A 46 4.86 7.29 0.39
C GLN A 46 5.78 6.87 1.54
N ARG A 47 5.35 5.84 2.26
CA ARG A 47 6.20 5.00 3.11
C ARG A 47 6.52 3.72 2.35
N LYS A 48 7.78 3.28 2.37
CA LYS A 48 8.24 2.06 1.69
C LYS A 48 8.48 0.96 2.70
N TYR A 49 8.01 -0.23 2.37
CA TYR A 49 8.21 -1.44 3.15
C TYR A 49 8.92 -2.45 2.27
N GLY A 50 10.03 -2.99 2.78
CA GLY A 50 10.74 -4.08 2.11
C GLY A 50 9.88 -5.32 2.06
N THR A 51 9.97 -6.05 0.95
CA THR A 51 9.29 -7.32 0.74
C THR A 51 10.31 -8.41 0.38
N GLY A 52 9.83 -9.57 -0.08
CA GLY A 52 10.67 -10.50 -0.83
C GLY A 52 10.92 -10.02 -2.27
N SER A 53 11.60 -10.84 -3.06
CA SER A 53 11.90 -10.46 -4.45
C SER A 53 10.65 -10.46 -5.33
N GLY A 54 10.49 -9.40 -6.13
CA GLY A 54 9.50 -9.31 -7.18
C GLY A 54 8.04 -9.35 -6.72
N PRO A 55 7.60 -8.48 -5.78
CA PRO A 55 6.21 -8.46 -5.35
C PRO A 55 5.29 -8.23 -6.56
N SER A 56 4.31 -9.12 -6.75
CA SER A 56 3.43 -9.14 -7.93
C SER A 56 1.96 -8.87 -7.60
N CYS A 57 1.54 -9.07 -6.36
CA CYS A 57 0.19 -8.82 -5.89
C CYS A 57 0.17 -8.36 -4.43
N ILE A 58 -0.92 -7.70 -4.04
CA ILE A 58 -1.21 -7.33 -2.66
C ILE A 58 -2.64 -7.75 -2.37
N LEU A 59 -2.87 -8.39 -1.23
CA LEU A 59 -4.21 -8.67 -0.70
C LEU A 59 -4.36 -7.90 0.61
N SER A 60 -5.42 -7.11 0.73
CA SER A 60 -5.85 -6.52 1.99
C SER A 60 -7.09 -7.24 2.52
N GLY A 61 -7.21 -7.30 3.84
CA GLY A 61 -8.32 -7.92 4.53
C GLY A 61 -7.96 -8.33 5.96
N TYR A 62 -8.98 -8.68 6.74
CA TYR A 62 -8.84 -9.21 8.10
C TYR A 62 -8.29 -10.64 8.07
N LEU A 63 -6.98 -10.79 7.89
CA LEU A 63 -6.33 -12.09 7.73
C LEU A 63 -6.09 -12.81 9.07
N ASN A 64 -6.05 -12.09 10.19
CA ASN A 64 -5.74 -12.64 11.50
C ASN A 64 -6.86 -12.50 12.53
N ASN A 65 -8.06 -12.07 12.13
CA ASN A 65 -9.21 -11.89 13.04
C ASN A 65 -8.96 -10.89 14.19
N ASP A 66 -7.91 -10.05 14.11
CA ASP A 66 -7.76 -8.93 15.02
C ASP A 66 -8.73 -7.84 14.59
N SER A 67 -9.62 -7.52 15.52
CA SER A 67 -10.54 -6.38 15.40
C SER A 67 -9.71 -5.13 15.66
N ASN A 68 -9.49 -4.29 14.64
CA ASN A 68 -9.06 -2.91 14.85
C ASN A 68 -10.25 -2.08 15.36
#